data_AF-A0A1U8PWP2-F1
#
_entry.id   AF-A0A1U8PWP2-F1
#
_cell.length_a   1.000
_cell.length_b   1.000
_cell.length_c   1.000
_cell.angle_alpha   90.00
_cell.angle_beta   90.00
_cell.angle_gamma   90.00
#
_symmetry.space_group_name_H-M   'P 1'
#
loop_
_entity.id
_entity.type
_entity.pdbx_description
1 polymer ?
#
loop_
_entity_poly.entity_id
_entity_poly.type
_entity_poly.pdbx_seq_one_letter_code
_entity_poly.pdbx_strand_id
1 'polypeptide(L)'
;MKDAMKCGNSFAFLCHDINELEHTNQVNLPRVTVVMPLKGFGEHNLHNWKSQITSLYGGPLEFLFVVESTEDPAYHAVSRLIRDFKDDVDAKIIVAGLSTTCSQKIHNQLIGVERMHKDTKYVLFLDDDVRLHPGSIGALTAEMEKNPEIFIQTGYPLDLPSGSLGSYCIYEYHMPCSMGFATGGKTFFLWGGCMMMQADDFRRDNYGVVSGLRDGGYSDDMTLAAIAGAHKRLITSPPVAVFPHPLASDLSFSRYWNYLRKQTFVLESYISRVNWLMNRGLFSFHCYLSWGFVAPYFMAAVHIAAALQIYIKGYSYEETTCTTSGLLLASCLAICTLTELLSMWNLTRIEVQLCNMLSPEAPKLSLDYYNWSLIFVALLVDNFLYPISAFRSHFSQSINWSGIRYHLKNGKINKIERNRGRGPKFTDLGGKHLYGKKGAPKKASFLSSLARSLCQWHQPKKYEV
;
A
#
# COMPACT_ATOMS: atom_id res chain seq x y z
N MET A 1 -9.78 17.33 -15.63
CA MET A 1 -10.94 17.20 -14.73
C MET A 1 -11.56 18.56 -14.39
N LYS A 2 -10.85 19.47 -13.70
CA LYS A 2 -11.39 20.81 -13.34
C LYS A 2 -11.95 21.59 -14.54
N ASP A 3 -11.27 21.55 -15.68
CA ASP A 3 -11.74 22.27 -16.87
C ASP A 3 -13.01 21.62 -17.47
N ALA A 4 -13.08 20.29 -17.52
CA ALA A 4 -14.29 19.57 -17.93
C ALA A 4 -15.49 19.89 -17.00
N MET A 5 -15.27 19.98 -15.70
CA MET A 5 -16.30 20.40 -14.74
C MET A 5 -16.77 21.84 -14.99
N LYS A 6 -15.83 22.76 -15.26
CA LYS A 6 -16.18 24.15 -15.63
C LYS A 6 -16.96 24.24 -16.95
N CYS A 7 -16.69 23.32 -17.88
CA CYS A 7 -17.41 23.19 -19.15
C CYS A 7 -18.76 22.45 -19.01
N GLY A 8 -19.22 22.15 -17.79
CA GLY A 8 -20.54 21.55 -17.53
C GLY A 8 -20.56 20.04 -17.33
N ASN A 9 -19.43 19.33 -17.47
CA ASN A 9 -19.36 17.89 -17.20
C ASN A 9 -19.24 17.63 -15.68
N SER A 10 -20.38 17.43 -15.01
CA SER A 10 -20.43 17.09 -13.57
C SER A 10 -19.88 15.69 -13.26
N PHE A 11 -19.70 14.84 -14.28
CA PHE A 11 -19.17 13.47 -14.20
C PHE A 11 -17.69 13.38 -14.60
N ALA A 12 -16.95 14.50 -14.59
CA ALA A 12 -15.53 14.53 -14.96
C ALA A 12 -14.63 13.60 -14.12
N PHE A 13 -15.12 13.12 -12.98
CA PHE A 13 -14.45 12.12 -12.12
C PHE A 13 -14.59 10.67 -12.63
N LEU A 14 -15.51 10.43 -13.58
CA LEU A 14 -15.71 9.15 -14.27
C LEU A 14 -15.05 9.16 -15.64
N CYS A 15 -15.37 10.16 -16.46
CA CYS A 15 -14.88 10.29 -17.83
C CYS A 15 -14.64 11.76 -18.18
N HIS A 16 -13.66 12.01 -19.06
CA HIS A 16 -13.36 13.37 -19.49
C HIS A 16 -14.40 13.91 -20.48
N ASP A 17 -14.81 13.08 -21.44
CA ASP A 17 -15.91 13.35 -22.37
C ASP A 17 -17.19 12.70 -21.84
N ILE A 18 -18.22 13.51 -21.60
CA ILE A 18 -19.51 13.04 -21.08
C ILE A 18 -20.24 12.13 -22.08
N ASN A 19 -19.95 12.25 -23.38
CA ASN A 19 -20.54 11.39 -24.42
C ASN A 19 -20.07 9.94 -24.29
N GLU A 20 -18.96 9.67 -23.59
CA GLU A 20 -18.54 8.30 -23.29
C GLU A 20 -19.61 7.55 -22.46
N LEU A 21 -20.46 8.26 -21.71
CA LEU A 21 -21.56 7.67 -20.94
C LEU A 21 -22.80 7.34 -21.77
N GLU A 22 -22.81 7.67 -23.07
CA GLU A 22 -23.91 7.28 -23.97
C GLU A 22 -24.06 5.76 -24.04
N HIS A 23 -25.31 5.30 -24.12
CA HIS A 23 -25.64 3.88 -24.15
C HIS A 23 -24.86 3.10 -25.22
N THR A 24 -24.69 3.68 -26.41
CA THR A 24 -23.92 3.11 -27.53
C THR A 24 -22.47 2.81 -27.17
N ASN A 25 -21.85 3.62 -26.31
CA ASN A 25 -20.50 3.39 -25.82
C ASN A 25 -20.49 2.35 -24.70
N GLN A 26 -21.43 2.46 -23.76
CA GLN A 26 -21.50 1.58 -22.59
C GLN A 26 -21.79 0.11 -22.95
N VAL A 27 -22.63 -0.16 -23.93
CA VAL A 27 -22.94 -1.56 -24.36
C VAL A 27 -21.76 -2.29 -24.98
N ASN A 28 -20.76 -1.56 -25.46
CA ASN A 28 -19.54 -2.12 -26.06
C ASN A 28 -18.41 -2.31 -25.04
N LEU A 29 -18.63 -1.91 -23.79
CA LEU A 29 -17.64 -2.06 -22.74
C LEU A 29 -17.41 -3.54 -22.41
N PRO A 30 -16.16 -3.97 -22.26
CA PRO A 30 -15.84 -5.37 -22.02
C PRO A 30 -16.26 -5.82 -20.62
N ARG A 31 -16.47 -7.13 -20.46
CA ARG A 31 -16.71 -7.70 -19.13
C ARG A 31 -15.42 -7.68 -18.29
N VAL A 32 -15.55 -7.26 -17.04
CA VAL A 32 -14.49 -7.30 -16.03
C VAL A 32 -14.91 -8.20 -14.86
N THR A 33 -14.07 -9.17 -14.52
CA THR A 33 -14.21 -9.93 -13.26
C THR A 33 -13.25 -9.37 -12.23
N VAL A 34 -13.78 -9.01 -11.07
CA VAL A 34 -13.00 -8.53 -9.92
C VAL A 34 -12.79 -9.70 -8.95
N VAL A 35 -11.53 -10.06 -8.71
CA VAL A 35 -11.14 -11.14 -7.80
C VAL A 35 -10.53 -10.55 -6.53
N MET A 36 -11.20 -10.77 -5.41
CA MET A 36 -10.79 -10.26 -4.09
C MET A 36 -10.36 -11.44 -3.20
N PRO A 37 -9.07 -11.74 -3.07
CA PRO A 37 -8.57 -12.75 -2.15
C PRO A 37 -8.68 -12.24 -0.70
N LEU A 38 -9.52 -12.88 0.11
CA LEU A 38 -9.81 -12.43 1.48
C LEU A 38 -9.17 -13.34 2.53
N LYS A 39 -8.81 -12.73 3.66
CA LYS A 39 -8.36 -13.44 4.87
C LYS A 39 -8.64 -12.64 6.14
N GLY A 40 -9.56 -13.12 6.97
CA GLY A 40 -9.94 -12.45 8.21
C GLY A 40 -10.90 -11.27 8.00
N PHE A 41 -11.09 -10.46 9.04
CA PHE A 41 -12.01 -9.32 8.98
C PHE A 41 -11.46 -8.15 9.80
N GLY A 42 -11.16 -7.04 9.13
CA GLY A 42 -10.64 -5.80 9.71
C GLY A 42 -11.71 -4.73 9.96
N GLU A 43 -11.33 -3.67 10.68
CA GLU A 43 -12.21 -2.54 11.05
C GLU A 43 -12.81 -1.81 9.83
N HIS A 44 -12.04 -1.70 8.74
CA HIS A 44 -12.44 -0.93 7.55
C HIS A 44 -12.96 -1.80 6.40
N ASN A 45 -12.83 -3.14 6.49
CA ASN A 45 -13.13 -4.07 5.40
C ASN A 45 -14.54 -3.89 4.81
N LEU A 46 -15.57 -3.80 5.65
CA LEU A 46 -16.96 -3.69 5.14
C LEU A 46 -17.17 -2.41 4.31
N HIS A 47 -16.58 -1.29 4.74
CA HIS A 47 -16.67 -0.04 4.00
C HIS A 47 -15.86 -0.10 2.70
N ASN A 48 -14.68 -0.70 2.73
CA ASN A 48 -13.84 -0.92 1.55
C ASN A 48 -14.54 -1.81 0.53
N TRP A 49 -15.04 -2.98 0.94
CA TRP A 49 -15.77 -3.90 0.07
C TRP A 49 -17.00 -3.26 -0.54
N LYS A 50 -17.73 -2.43 0.24
CA LYS A 50 -18.84 -1.65 -0.31
C LYS A 50 -18.35 -0.72 -1.44
N SER A 51 -17.26 0.03 -1.24
CA SER A 51 -16.71 0.88 -2.30
C SER A 51 -16.23 0.11 -3.53
N GLN A 52 -15.77 -1.14 -3.35
CA GLN A 52 -15.29 -2.01 -4.42
C GLN A 52 -16.43 -2.52 -5.29
N ILE A 53 -17.59 -2.88 -4.70
CA ILE A 53 -18.73 -3.42 -5.45
C ILE A 53 -19.66 -2.35 -6.02
N THR A 54 -19.62 -1.11 -5.52
CA THR A 54 -20.46 0.01 -6.01
C THR A 54 -19.73 0.85 -7.08
N SER A 55 -19.17 0.20 -8.09
CA SER A 55 -18.51 0.90 -9.21
C SER A 55 -19.55 1.53 -10.16
N LEU A 56 -19.18 2.64 -10.80
CA LEU A 56 -19.95 3.30 -11.87
C LEU A 56 -19.44 2.93 -13.27
N TYR A 57 -18.79 1.77 -13.40
CA TYR A 57 -18.47 1.20 -14.70
C TYR A 57 -19.73 0.61 -15.36
N GLY A 58 -20.07 1.05 -16.57
CA GLY A 58 -21.29 0.61 -17.24
C GLY A 58 -21.19 -0.70 -18.03
N GLY A 59 -20.00 -1.32 -18.11
CA GLY A 59 -19.83 -2.65 -18.67
C GLY A 59 -20.19 -3.76 -17.67
N PRO A 60 -20.29 -5.03 -18.11
CA PRO A 60 -20.63 -6.13 -17.23
C PRO A 60 -19.57 -6.37 -16.16
N LEU A 61 -19.97 -6.39 -14.89
CA LEU A 61 -19.12 -6.67 -13.73
C LEU A 61 -19.49 -7.99 -13.08
N GLU A 62 -18.48 -8.72 -12.61
CA GLU A 62 -18.61 -9.90 -11.75
C GLU A 62 -17.65 -9.75 -10.57
N PHE A 63 -18.11 -9.93 -9.34
CA PHE A 63 -17.30 -9.81 -8.13
C PHE A 63 -17.13 -11.16 -7.44
N LEU A 64 -15.89 -11.64 -7.35
CA LEU A 64 -15.52 -12.91 -6.72
C LEU A 64 -14.78 -12.65 -5.41
N PHE A 65 -15.47 -12.82 -4.30
CA PHE A 65 -14.85 -12.81 -2.98
C PHE A 65 -14.32 -14.21 -2.66
N VAL A 66 -13.00 -14.37 -2.61
CA VAL A 66 -12.38 -15.69 -2.50
C VAL A 66 -11.77 -15.89 -1.11
N VAL A 67 -12.31 -16.84 -0.36
CA VAL A 67 -11.83 -17.22 0.99
C VAL A 67 -11.26 -18.63 0.99
N GLU A 68 -10.39 -18.95 1.96
CA GLU A 68 -9.86 -20.32 2.09
C GLU A 68 -10.91 -21.33 2.59
N SER A 69 -11.87 -20.89 3.41
CA SER A 69 -12.85 -21.75 4.09
C SER A 69 -14.09 -20.97 4.54
N THR A 70 -15.17 -21.68 4.87
CA THR A 70 -16.39 -21.11 5.46
C THR A 70 -16.18 -20.61 6.89
N GLU A 71 -15.12 -21.08 7.55
CA GLU A 71 -14.74 -20.65 8.91
C GLU A 71 -13.94 -19.35 8.92
N ASP A 72 -13.52 -18.84 7.74
CA ASP A 72 -12.83 -17.56 7.68
C ASP A 72 -13.77 -16.41 8.11
N PRO A 73 -13.35 -15.51 9.02
CA PRO A 73 -14.18 -14.39 9.46
C PRO A 73 -14.73 -13.52 8.32
N ALA A 74 -14.02 -13.44 7.18
CA ALA A 74 -14.50 -12.73 6.00
C ALA A 74 -15.81 -13.30 5.46
N TYR A 75 -16.00 -14.62 5.49
CA TYR A 75 -17.09 -15.33 4.82
C TYR A 75 -18.47 -14.80 5.25
N HIS A 76 -18.70 -14.71 6.56
CA HIS A 76 -19.97 -14.24 7.09
C HIS A 76 -20.20 -12.74 6.87
N ALA A 77 -19.15 -11.94 6.89
CA ALA A 77 -19.26 -10.50 6.66
C ALA A 77 -19.62 -10.20 5.20
N VAL A 78 -18.96 -10.87 4.25
CA VAL A 78 -19.26 -10.76 2.83
C VAL A 78 -20.65 -11.34 2.51
N SER A 79 -21.05 -12.45 3.13
CA SER A 79 -22.39 -13.03 2.93
C SER A 79 -23.49 -12.03 3.27
N ARG A 80 -23.29 -11.24 4.33
CA ARG A 80 -24.22 -10.15 4.69
C ARG A 80 -24.18 -9.02 3.66
N LEU A 81 -22.98 -8.58 3.27
CA LEU A 81 -22.80 -7.54 2.27
C LEU A 81 -23.53 -7.88 0.96
N ILE A 82 -23.31 -9.07 0.41
CA ILE A 82 -23.97 -9.50 -0.84
C ILE A 82 -25.49 -9.50 -0.67
N ARG A 83 -26.01 -10.00 0.46
CA ARG A 83 -27.45 -9.98 0.73
C ARG A 83 -28.03 -8.57 0.82
N ASP A 84 -27.27 -7.60 1.32
CA ASP A 84 -27.72 -6.21 1.43
C ASP A 84 -27.83 -5.53 0.05
N PHE A 85 -27.03 -5.98 -0.93
CA PHE A 85 -27.06 -5.51 -2.32
C PHE A 85 -27.89 -6.40 -3.27
N LYS A 86 -28.36 -7.57 -2.81
CA LYS A 86 -29.24 -8.48 -3.56
C LYS A 86 -28.80 -8.65 -5.03
N ASP A 87 -29.70 -8.38 -5.97
CA ASP A 87 -29.51 -8.52 -7.42
C ASP A 87 -28.95 -7.24 -8.07
N ASP A 88 -28.62 -6.20 -7.28
CA ASP A 88 -28.04 -4.95 -7.81
C ASP A 88 -26.59 -5.15 -8.27
N VAL A 89 -25.91 -6.21 -7.77
CA VAL A 89 -24.53 -6.55 -8.10
C VAL A 89 -24.37 -8.06 -8.34
N ASP A 90 -23.66 -8.46 -9.40
CA ASP A 90 -23.25 -9.86 -9.60
C ASP A 90 -22.05 -10.17 -8.70
N ALA A 91 -22.32 -10.59 -7.46
CA ALA A 91 -21.31 -10.89 -6.47
C ALA A 91 -21.50 -12.29 -5.87
N LYS A 92 -20.40 -13.03 -5.74
CA LYS A 92 -20.40 -14.38 -5.14
C LYS A 92 -19.17 -14.66 -4.30
N ILE A 93 -19.35 -15.58 -3.36
CA ILE A 93 -18.27 -16.08 -2.50
C ILE A 93 -17.76 -17.40 -3.07
N ILE A 94 -16.44 -17.52 -3.21
CA ILE A 94 -15.76 -18.72 -3.65
C ILE A 94 -14.91 -19.25 -2.48
N VAL A 95 -15.10 -20.52 -2.14
CA VAL A 95 -14.26 -21.22 -1.16
C VAL A 95 -13.15 -21.95 -1.90
N ALA A 96 -11.92 -21.40 -1.83
CA ALA A 96 -10.76 -21.89 -2.56
C ALA A 96 -10.07 -23.11 -1.92
N GLY A 97 -10.33 -23.38 -0.65
CA GLY A 97 -9.57 -24.36 0.11
C GLY A 97 -8.17 -23.86 0.48
N LEU A 98 -7.36 -24.78 1.02
CA LEU A 98 -6.04 -24.47 1.54
C LEU A 98 -4.97 -24.58 0.44
N SER A 99 -4.10 -23.57 0.36
CA SER A 99 -2.93 -23.62 -0.51
C SER A 99 -1.92 -24.70 -0.08
N THR A 100 -1.25 -25.32 -1.05
CA THR A 100 -0.21 -26.33 -0.83
C THR A 100 1.12 -25.98 -1.47
N THR A 101 1.12 -25.23 -2.57
CA THR A 101 2.32 -24.92 -3.36
C THR A 101 2.69 -23.44 -3.35
N CYS A 102 1.75 -22.53 -3.11
CA CYS A 102 1.95 -21.07 -3.12
C CYS A 102 1.32 -20.41 -1.88
N SER A 103 1.43 -19.08 -1.78
CA SER A 103 0.77 -18.34 -0.69
C SER A 103 -0.74 -18.47 -0.78
N GLN A 104 -1.43 -18.34 0.36
CA GLN A 104 -2.89 -18.45 0.38
C GLN A 104 -3.56 -17.34 -0.45
N LYS A 105 -2.96 -16.13 -0.52
CA LYS A 105 -3.43 -15.04 -1.38
C LYS A 105 -3.39 -15.46 -2.85
N ILE A 106 -2.23 -15.94 -3.33
CA ILE A 106 -2.07 -16.42 -4.72
C ILE A 106 -3.01 -17.58 -5.02
N HIS A 107 -3.13 -18.55 -4.11
CA HIS A 107 -4.07 -19.67 -4.28
C HIS A 107 -5.51 -19.19 -4.45
N ASN A 108 -5.96 -18.25 -3.62
CA ASN A 108 -7.28 -17.65 -3.74
C ASN A 108 -7.45 -16.89 -5.07
N GLN A 109 -6.44 -16.14 -5.52
CA GLN A 109 -6.46 -15.47 -6.82
C GLN A 109 -6.58 -16.47 -7.98
N LEU A 110 -5.80 -17.56 -7.95
CA LEU A 110 -5.80 -18.61 -8.97
C LEU A 110 -7.16 -19.34 -9.03
N ILE A 111 -7.76 -19.66 -7.89
CA ILE A 111 -9.12 -20.23 -7.89
C ILE A 111 -10.16 -19.20 -8.36
N GLY A 112 -9.97 -17.91 -8.04
CA GLY A 112 -10.83 -16.84 -8.54
C GLY A 112 -10.84 -16.77 -10.07
N VAL A 113 -9.68 -16.78 -10.71
CA VAL A 113 -9.59 -16.78 -12.19
C VAL A 113 -10.10 -18.08 -12.82
N GLU A 114 -9.96 -19.22 -12.15
CA GLU A 114 -10.57 -20.48 -12.62
C GLU A 114 -12.10 -20.43 -12.62
N ARG A 115 -12.70 -19.57 -11.77
CA ARG A 115 -14.15 -19.44 -11.59
C ARG A 115 -14.74 -18.20 -12.25
N MET A 116 -13.93 -17.36 -12.88
CA MET A 116 -14.40 -16.16 -13.57
C MET A 116 -15.32 -16.50 -14.74
N HIS A 117 -16.20 -15.57 -15.07
CA HIS A 117 -17.10 -15.71 -16.21
C HIS A 117 -16.31 -16.00 -17.51
N LYS A 118 -16.87 -16.86 -18.37
CA LYS A 118 -16.22 -17.28 -19.62
C LYS A 118 -15.97 -16.11 -20.60
N ASP A 119 -16.83 -15.10 -20.55
CA ASP A 119 -16.77 -13.93 -21.44
C ASP A 119 -15.96 -12.77 -20.83
N THR A 120 -15.33 -12.97 -19.66
CA THR A 120 -14.47 -11.96 -19.05
C THR A 120 -13.28 -11.67 -19.95
N LYS A 121 -13.08 -10.38 -20.28
CA LYS A 121 -11.92 -9.90 -21.05
C LYS A 121 -10.78 -9.51 -20.12
N TYR A 122 -11.09 -8.80 -19.03
CA TYR A 122 -10.11 -8.37 -18.03
C TYR A 122 -10.42 -8.92 -16.66
N VAL A 123 -9.38 -9.32 -15.94
CA VAL A 123 -9.46 -9.62 -14.51
C VAL A 123 -8.81 -8.49 -13.71
N LEU A 124 -9.48 -8.06 -12.64
CA LEU A 124 -8.98 -7.08 -11.69
C LEU A 124 -8.81 -7.73 -10.32
N PHE A 125 -7.58 -7.80 -9.83
CA PHE A 125 -7.29 -8.23 -8.46
C PHE A 125 -7.28 -7.01 -7.53
N LEU A 126 -7.94 -7.13 -6.39
CA LEU A 126 -7.98 -6.08 -5.36
C LEU A 126 -7.68 -6.65 -3.99
N ASP A 127 -6.85 -5.97 -3.21
CA ASP A 127 -6.72 -6.24 -1.78
C ASP A 127 -7.97 -5.78 -1.01
N ASP A 128 -8.15 -6.30 0.20
CA ASP A 128 -9.36 -6.10 1.00
C ASP A 128 -9.36 -4.81 1.83
N ASP A 129 -8.23 -4.09 1.84
CA ASP A 129 -7.98 -2.91 2.67
C ASP A 129 -8.02 -1.57 1.90
N VAL A 130 -8.23 -1.58 0.58
CA VAL A 130 -8.24 -0.37 -0.27
C VAL A 130 -9.65 0.14 -0.55
N ARG A 131 -9.80 1.48 -0.60
CA ARG A 131 -11.05 2.12 -1.04
C ARG A 131 -10.98 2.50 -2.50
N LEU A 132 -11.87 1.94 -3.31
CA LEU A 132 -11.96 2.28 -4.73
C LEU A 132 -12.75 3.57 -4.94
N HIS A 133 -12.38 4.28 -6.00
CA HIS A 133 -13.18 5.38 -6.51
C HIS A 133 -14.26 4.85 -7.46
N PRO A 134 -15.43 5.52 -7.57
CA PRO A 134 -16.53 5.06 -8.42
C PRO A 134 -16.11 4.73 -9.88
N GLY A 135 -15.23 5.54 -10.47
CA GLY A 135 -14.73 5.38 -11.84
C GLY A 135 -13.49 4.51 -12.00
N SER A 136 -12.94 3.91 -10.93
CA SER A 136 -11.63 3.24 -10.99
C SER A 136 -11.58 2.09 -12.00
N ILE A 137 -12.61 1.22 -12.02
CA ILE A 137 -12.65 0.09 -12.97
C ILE A 137 -12.75 0.59 -14.40
N GLY A 138 -13.56 1.64 -14.65
CA GLY A 138 -13.68 2.26 -15.96
C GLY A 138 -12.36 2.87 -16.45
N ALA A 139 -11.66 3.60 -15.58
CA ALA A 139 -10.38 4.20 -15.93
C ALA A 139 -9.29 3.18 -16.24
N LEU A 140 -9.22 2.09 -15.47
CA LEU A 140 -8.30 0.97 -15.76
C LEU A 140 -8.68 0.31 -17.09
N THR A 141 -9.96 0.01 -17.29
CA THR A 141 -10.42 -0.67 -18.50
C THR A 141 -10.20 0.17 -19.75
N ALA A 142 -10.48 1.47 -19.70
CA ALA A 142 -10.27 2.39 -20.81
C ALA A 142 -8.80 2.43 -21.26
N GLU A 143 -7.86 2.38 -20.31
CA GLU A 143 -6.43 2.36 -20.62
C GLU A 143 -5.98 1.00 -21.20
N MET A 144 -6.51 -0.13 -20.71
CA MET A 144 -6.32 -1.46 -21.34
C MET A 144 -6.84 -1.48 -22.79
N GLU A 145 -8.03 -0.94 -23.05
CA GLU A 145 -8.60 -0.87 -24.41
C GLU A 145 -7.78 0.02 -25.34
N LYS A 146 -7.30 1.16 -24.83
CA LYS A 146 -6.49 2.12 -25.58
C LYS A 146 -5.12 1.56 -25.96
N ASN A 147 -4.51 0.77 -25.08
CA ASN A 147 -3.19 0.19 -25.31
C ASN A 147 -3.16 -1.33 -25.02
N PRO A 148 -3.42 -2.17 -26.04
CA PRO A 148 -3.38 -3.63 -25.91
C PRO A 148 -2.00 -4.21 -25.58
N GLU A 149 -0.90 -3.43 -25.65
CA GLU A 149 0.43 -3.90 -25.25
C GLU A 149 0.61 -3.97 -23.73
N ILE A 150 -0.27 -3.30 -22.98
CA ILE A 150 -0.27 -3.36 -21.52
C ILE A 150 -0.51 -4.81 -21.09
N PHE A 151 0.44 -5.34 -20.32
CA PHE A 151 0.32 -6.66 -19.72
C PHE A 151 -0.36 -6.61 -18.36
N ILE A 152 -0.05 -5.57 -17.59
CA ILE A 152 -0.65 -5.36 -16.28
C ILE A 152 -0.73 -3.87 -15.96
N GLN A 153 -1.88 -3.46 -15.44
CA GLN A 153 -2.05 -2.16 -14.81
C GLN A 153 -2.06 -2.29 -13.30
N THR A 154 -1.46 -1.33 -12.61
CA THR A 154 -1.48 -1.24 -11.15
C THR A 154 -2.07 0.09 -10.72
N GLY A 155 -2.57 0.15 -9.48
CA GLY A 155 -2.66 1.41 -8.76
C GLY A 155 -1.78 1.41 -7.53
N TYR A 156 -1.92 2.44 -6.69
CA TYR A 156 -1.14 2.56 -5.45
C TYR A 156 -1.99 3.11 -4.29
N PRO A 157 -1.64 2.76 -3.04
CA PRO A 157 -2.34 3.27 -1.88
C PRO A 157 -1.89 4.70 -1.57
N LEU A 158 -2.86 5.56 -1.24
CA LEU A 158 -2.64 6.77 -0.47
C LEU A 158 -2.85 6.43 1.01
N ASP A 159 -1.76 6.15 1.71
CA ASP A 159 -1.78 5.80 3.11
C ASP A 159 -2.24 6.98 3.98
N LEU A 160 -3.21 6.72 4.85
CA LEU A 160 -3.75 7.68 5.81
C LEU A 160 -3.31 7.26 7.23
N PRO A 161 -2.13 7.71 7.72
CA PRO A 161 -1.62 7.35 9.03
C PRO A 161 -2.49 7.95 10.15
N SER A 162 -2.58 7.23 11.26
CA SER A 162 -3.59 7.48 12.31
C SER A 162 -2.97 7.63 13.71
N GLY A 163 -1.86 8.36 13.77
CA GLY A 163 -1.28 8.89 15.02
C GLY A 163 -0.24 7.99 15.70
N SER A 164 -0.10 6.72 15.29
CA SER A 164 0.96 5.83 15.81
C SER A 164 2.23 5.93 14.95
N LEU A 165 3.42 5.83 15.55
CA LEU A 165 4.68 5.83 14.81
C LEU A 165 4.69 4.75 13.72
N GLY A 166 4.25 3.52 14.05
CA GLY A 166 4.17 2.43 13.08
C GLY A 166 3.25 2.70 11.88
N SER A 167 2.18 3.51 12.03
CA SER A 167 1.38 3.95 10.88
C SER A 167 2.12 4.95 9.99
N TYR A 168 2.91 5.85 10.58
CA TYR A 168 3.74 6.78 9.81
C TYR A 168 4.91 6.07 9.10
N CYS A 169 5.45 5.02 9.72
CA CYS A 169 6.43 4.13 9.10
C CYS A 169 5.88 3.45 7.84
N ILE A 170 4.68 2.87 7.91
CA ILE A 170 4.04 2.25 6.74
C ILE A 170 3.79 3.28 5.63
N TYR A 171 3.25 4.46 6.00
CA TYR A 171 3.06 5.57 5.08
C TYR A 171 4.37 5.96 4.37
N GLU A 172 5.46 6.11 5.12
CA GLU A 172 6.77 6.44 4.55
C GLU A 172 7.25 5.36 3.59
N TYR A 173 7.13 4.09 3.99
CA TYR A 173 7.56 2.97 3.16
C TYR A 173 6.82 2.91 1.81
N HIS A 174 5.54 3.30 1.77
CA HIS A 174 4.75 3.31 0.54
C HIS A 174 4.86 4.61 -0.27
N MET A 175 5.31 5.73 0.30
CA MET A 175 5.46 6.99 -0.45
C MET A 175 6.28 6.86 -1.76
N PRO A 176 7.33 6.03 -1.86
CA PRO A 176 8.01 5.76 -3.12
C PRO A 176 7.09 5.22 -4.24
N CYS A 177 6.00 4.53 -3.93
CA CYS A 177 5.04 4.04 -4.92
C CYS A 177 4.42 5.18 -5.74
N SER A 178 4.25 6.36 -5.14
CA SER A 178 3.72 7.55 -5.81
C SER A 178 4.61 8.06 -6.96
N MET A 179 5.89 7.67 -7.01
CA MET A 179 6.76 7.97 -8.16
C MET A 179 6.24 7.34 -9.47
N GLY A 180 5.47 6.24 -9.40
CA GLY A 180 4.86 5.62 -10.57
C GLY A 180 3.89 6.54 -11.33
N PHE A 181 3.37 7.59 -10.67
CA PHE A 181 2.53 8.61 -11.31
C PHE A 181 3.34 9.69 -12.03
N ALA A 182 4.62 9.88 -11.68
CA ALA A 182 5.48 10.91 -12.27
C ALA A 182 6.05 10.52 -13.64
N THR A 183 5.99 9.23 -14.02
CA THR A 183 6.60 8.68 -15.23
C THR A 183 5.65 8.54 -16.41
N GLY A 184 4.55 9.31 -16.44
CA GLY A 184 3.51 9.18 -17.46
C GLY A 184 2.80 7.82 -17.42
N GLY A 185 2.77 7.20 -16.25
CA GLY A 185 2.11 5.93 -15.98
C GLY A 185 2.96 4.68 -16.25
N LYS A 186 4.07 4.75 -17.00
CA LYS A 186 4.94 3.58 -17.17
C LYS A 186 5.75 3.33 -15.89
N THR A 187 5.68 2.12 -15.33
CA THR A 187 6.33 1.82 -14.04
C THR A 187 7.00 0.45 -14.06
N PHE A 188 7.94 0.23 -13.13
CA PHE A 188 8.49 -1.08 -12.80
C PHE A 188 8.05 -1.56 -11.41
N PHE A 189 7.45 -0.66 -10.63
CA PHE A 189 6.87 -0.96 -9.33
C PHE A 189 5.46 -1.47 -9.57
N LEU A 190 5.24 -2.74 -9.26
CA LEU A 190 3.93 -3.36 -9.25
C LEU A 190 3.49 -3.50 -7.80
N TRP A 191 2.26 -3.10 -7.49
CA TRP A 191 1.70 -3.26 -6.16
C TRP A 191 0.51 -4.22 -6.19
N GLY A 192 0.57 -5.27 -5.38
CA GLY A 192 -0.42 -6.34 -5.37
C GLY A 192 -1.83 -5.97 -4.90
N GLY A 193 -2.05 -4.71 -4.48
CA GLY A 193 -3.33 -4.25 -3.94
C GLY A 193 -4.36 -3.82 -4.99
N CYS A 194 -3.92 -3.56 -6.23
CA CYS A 194 -4.80 -3.31 -7.36
C CYS A 194 -4.07 -3.66 -8.65
N MET A 195 -4.49 -4.73 -9.33
CA MET A 195 -3.84 -5.23 -10.55
C MET A 195 -4.87 -5.64 -11.62
N MET A 196 -4.91 -4.97 -12.77
CA MET A 196 -5.75 -5.36 -13.91
C MET A 196 -4.91 -6.05 -15.00
N MET A 197 -5.39 -7.18 -15.52
CA MET A 197 -4.71 -7.99 -16.53
C MET A 197 -5.70 -8.58 -17.55
N GLN A 198 -5.17 -9.04 -18.70
CA GLN A 198 -5.94 -9.83 -19.67
C GLN A 198 -6.35 -11.17 -19.04
N ALA A 199 -7.63 -11.54 -19.15
CA ALA A 199 -8.12 -12.82 -18.63
C ALA A 199 -7.49 -14.02 -19.37
N ASP A 200 -7.19 -13.86 -20.66
CA ASP A 200 -6.58 -14.91 -21.48
C ASP A 200 -5.15 -15.27 -21.03
N ASP A 201 -4.44 -14.35 -20.38
CA ASP A 201 -3.10 -14.64 -19.82
C ASP A 201 -3.17 -15.69 -18.71
N PHE A 202 -4.28 -15.73 -17.96
CA PHE A 202 -4.55 -16.78 -16.98
C PHE A 202 -5.13 -18.04 -17.64
N ARG A 203 -6.11 -17.90 -18.54
CA ARG A 203 -6.77 -19.08 -19.16
C ARG A 203 -5.82 -19.95 -19.96
N ARG A 204 -4.86 -19.33 -20.65
CA ARG A 204 -3.91 -20.02 -21.53
C ARG A 204 -2.51 -20.18 -20.91
N ASP A 205 -2.34 -19.75 -19.66
CA ASP A 205 -1.03 -19.65 -19.00
C ASP A 205 0.00 -18.91 -19.87
N ASN A 206 -0.42 -17.82 -20.53
CA ASN A 206 0.49 -17.04 -21.35
C ASN A 206 1.62 -16.52 -20.48
N TYR A 207 2.85 -16.53 -21.02
CA TYR A 207 4.05 -16.09 -20.31
C TYR A 207 4.35 -16.87 -19.01
N GLY A 208 3.64 -17.97 -18.75
CA GLY A 208 3.76 -18.75 -17.52
C GLY A 208 3.21 -18.04 -16.28
N VAL A 209 2.16 -17.20 -16.43
CA VAL A 209 1.53 -16.49 -15.29
C VAL A 209 0.99 -17.45 -14.23
N VAL A 210 0.19 -18.44 -14.63
CA VAL A 210 -0.41 -19.42 -13.71
C VAL A 210 0.65 -20.36 -13.19
N SER A 211 1.48 -20.94 -14.07
CA SER A 211 2.54 -21.86 -13.67
C SER A 211 3.54 -21.20 -12.73
N GLY A 212 3.94 -19.96 -13.02
CA GLY A 212 4.87 -19.19 -12.20
C GLY A 212 4.33 -18.81 -10.82
N LEU A 213 3.07 -18.40 -10.74
CA LEU A 213 2.42 -18.10 -9.46
C LEU A 213 2.18 -19.37 -8.62
N ARG A 214 1.77 -20.46 -9.28
CA ARG A 214 1.44 -21.74 -8.61
C ARG A 214 2.68 -22.47 -8.09
N ASP A 215 3.81 -22.34 -8.77
CA ASP A 215 5.08 -23.00 -8.43
C ASP A 215 5.88 -22.22 -7.38
N GLY A 216 5.45 -22.31 -6.12
CA GLY A 216 6.21 -21.75 -5.00
C GLY A 216 6.03 -20.24 -4.79
N GLY A 217 5.14 -19.59 -5.53
CA GLY A 217 4.95 -18.14 -5.46
C GLY A 217 4.54 -17.66 -4.07
N TYR A 218 5.24 -16.65 -3.55
CA TYR A 218 4.90 -15.97 -2.30
C TYR A 218 4.21 -14.62 -2.52
N SER A 219 4.83 -13.76 -3.34
CA SER A 219 4.34 -12.42 -3.69
C SER A 219 3.83 -12.43 -5.13
N ASP A 220 2.56 -12.11 -5.32
CA ASP A 220 1.91 -12.02 -6.63
C ASP A 220 2.53 -10.90 -7.46
N ASP A 221 2.66 -9.71 -6.89
CA ASP A 221 3.25 -8.54 -7.54
C ASP A 221 4.70 -8.77 -8.00
N MET A 222 5.62 -9.18 -7.13
CA MET A 222 7.01 -9.39 -7.55
C MET A 222 7.16 -10.53 -8.54
N THR A 223 6.31 -11.56 -8.45
CA THR A 223 6.31 -12.65 -9.44
C THR A 223 5.82 -12.16 -10.80
N LEU A 224 4.72 -11.39 -10.84
CA LEU A 224 4.18 -10.82 -12.07
C LEU A 224 5.10 -9.76 -12.68
N ALA A 225 5.75 -8.93 -11.85
CA ALA A 225 6.77 -7.98 -12.30
C ALA A 225 7.99 -8.70 -12.90
N ALA A 226 8.40 -9.84 -12.32
CA ALA A 226 9.46 -10.68 -12.86
C ALA A 226 9.10 -11.25 -14.24
N ILE A 227 7.87 -11.76 -14.38
CA ILE A 227 7.36 -12.30 -15.65
C ILE A 227 7.29 -11.19 -16.69
N ALA A 228 6.77 -10.02 -16.32
CA ALA A 228 6.73 -8.86 -17.20
C ALA A 228 8.13 -8.47 -17.68
N GLY A 229 9.12 -8.39 -16.78
CA GLY A 229 10.51 -8.10 -17.14
C GLY A 229 11.13 -9.16 -18.05
N ALA A 230 10.92 -10.45 -17.75
CA ALA A 230 11.45 -11.57 -18.54
C ALA A 230 10.90 -11.59 -19.98
N HIS A 231 9.62 -11.22 -20.14
CA HIS A 231 8.94 -11.16 -21.44
C HIS A 231 8.90 -9.76 -22.05
N LYS A 232 9.61 -8.78 -21.48
CA LYS A 232 9.65 -7.38 -21.91
C LYS A 232 8.26 -6.75 -22.09
N ARG A 233 7.33 -7.10 -21.20
CA ARG A 233 5.96 -6.63 -21.22
C ARG A 233 5.78 -5.34 -20.44
N LEU A 234 4.75 -4.59 -20.81
CA LEU A 234 4.50 -3.26 -20.27
C LEU A 234 3.67 -3.32 -18.98
N ILE A 235 4.17 -2.67 -17.94
CA ILE A 235 3.45 -2.38 -16.70
C ILE A 235 3.09 -0.89 -16.70
N THR A 236 1.83 -0.56 -16.45
CA THR A 236 1.39 0.83 -16.33
C THR A 236 0.58 1.09 -15.06
N SER A 237 0.44 2.36 -14.69
CA SER A 237 -0.43 2.84 -13.64
C SER A 237 -1.10 4.11 -14.15
N PRO A 238 -2.42 4.11 -14.41
CA PRO A 238 -3.07 5.33 -14.85
C PRO A 238 -3.02 6.37 -13.73
N PRO A 239 -3.00 7.67 -14.06
CA PRO A 239 -2.80 8.74 -13.08
C PRO A 239 -3.91 8.85 -12.03
N VAL A 240 -5.05 8.20 -12.26
CA VAL A 240 -6.22 8.19 -11.36
C VAL A 240 -6.29 6.94 -10.48
N ALA A 241 -5.36 5.99 -10.62
CA ALA A 241 -5.32 4.75 -9.82
C ALA A 241 -4.57 4.96 -8.50
N VAL A 242 -5.01 5.94 -7.72
CA VAL A 242 -4.57 6.18 -6.33
C VAL A 242 -5.74 5.85 -5.41
N PHE A 243 -5.51 5.13 -4.31
CA PHE A 243 -6.60 4.59 -3.48
C PHE A 243 -6.43 4.95 -2.01
N PRO A 244 -7.40 5.63 -1.38
CA PRO A 244 -7.31 5.95 0.05
C PRO A 244 -7.22 4.69 0.93
N HIS A 245 -6.14 4.56 1.68
CA HIS A 245 -5.83 3.40 2.50
C HIS A 245 -5.68 3.78 3.98
N PRO A 246 -6.76 3.64 4.80
CA PRO A 246 -6.72 3.99 6.21
C PRO A 246 -5.88 2.98 7.01
N LEU A 247 -4.84 3.47 7.68
CA LEU A 247 -3.96 2.65 8.52
C LEU A 247 -4.51 2.54 9.95
N ALA A 248 -4.24 1.41 10.62
CA ALA A 248 -4.67 1.20 12.01
C ALA A 248 -4.05 2.20 13.00
N SER A 249 -4.89 2.74 13.89
CA SER A 249 -4.49 3.75 14.90
C SER A 249 -3.62 3.19 16.03
N ASP A 250 -3.56 1.87 16.16
CA ASP A 250 -2.95 1.20 17.32
C ASP A 250 -1.91 0.13 16.93
N LEU A 251 -1.15 0.42 15.86
CA LEU A 251 -0.02 -0.37 15.40
C LEU A 251 1.10 -0.43 16.45
N SER A 252 1.20 -1.57 17.13
CA SER A 252 2.33 -1.89 18.01
C SER A 252 3.60 -2.14 17.21
N PHE A 253 4.78 -1.92 17.81
CA PHE A 253 6.07 -2.23 17.20
C PHE A 253 6.14 -3.67 16.64
N SER A 254 5.64 -4.68 17.36
CA SER A 254 5.67 -6.06 16.86
C SER A 254 4.87 -6.27 15.57
N ARG A 255 3.77 -5.55 15.37
CA ARG A 255 2.94 -5.62 14.15
C ARG A 255 3.63 -4.90 13.01
N TYR A 256 4.16 -3.71 13.28
CA TYR A 256 4.96 -2.97 12.32
C TYR A 256 6.22 -3.74 11.90
N TRP A 257 6.93 -4.35 12.85
CA TRP A 257 8.08 -5.20 12.57
C TRP A 257 7.69 -6.37 11.68
N ASN A 258 6.56 -7.05 11.94
CA ASN A 258 6.07 -8.10 11.05
C ASN A 258 5.72 -7.59 9.66
N TYR A 259 5.15 -6.39 9.56
CA TYR A 259 4.93 -5.70 8.28
C TYR A 259 6.24 -5.46 7.52
N LEU A 260 7.21 -4.78 8.12
CA LEU A 260 8.51 -4.50 7.49
C LEU A 260 9.25 -5.79 7.10
N ARG A 261 9.11 -6.84 7.93
CA ARG A 261 9.61 -8.18 7.65
C ARG A 261 8.99 -8.78 6.40
N LYS A 262 7.67 -8.64 6.18
CA LYS A 262 7.03 -9.11 4.94
C LYS A 262 7.60 -8.37 3.73
N GLN A 263 7.75 -7.05 3.83
CA GLN A 263 8.28 -6.24 2.73
C GLN A 263 9.70 -6.68 2.31
N THR A 264 10.59 -6.95 3.28
CA THR A 264 11.93 -7.46 2.97
C THR A 264 11.94 -8.95 2.60
N PHE A 265 11.02 -9.75 3.14
CA PHE A 265 10.91 -11.18 2.86
C PHE A 265 10.48 -11.47 1.42
N VAL A 266 9.65 -10.59 0.84
CA VAL A 266 9.26 -10.66 -0.57
C VAL A 266 10.49 -10.75 -1.49
N LEU A 267 11.58 -10.04 -1.18
CA LEU A 267 12.81 -10.07 -1.98
C LEU A 267 13.46 -11.46 -2.00
N GLU A 268 13.26 -12.28 -0.96
CA GLU A 268 13.80 -13.65 -0.90
C GLU A 268 13.07 -14.62 -1.84
N SER A 269 11.85 -14.29 -2.27
CA SER A 269 11.08 -15.09 -3.23
C SER A 269 11.52 -14.78 -4.67
N TYR A 270 11.68 -15.80 -5.51
CA TYR A 270 12.02 -15.60 -6.92
C TYR A 270 11.61 -16.78 -7.81
N ILE A 271 11.29 -16.47 -9.06
CA ILE A 271 10.89 -17.47 -10.08
C ILE A 271 12.04 -17.87 -11.01
N SER A 272 13.05 -17.02 -11.17
CA SER A 272 14.17 -17.26 -12.09
C SER A 272 15.49 -16.74 -11.52
N ARG A 273 16.62 -17.17 -12.10
CA ARG A 273 17.96 -16.68 -11.72
C ARG A 273 18.13 -15.18 -11.96
N VAL A 274 17.53 -14.66 -13.03
CA VAL A 274 17.56 -13.22 -13.34
C VAL A 274 16.78 -12.44 -12.26
N ASN A 275 15.57 -12.90 -11.93
CA ASN A 275 14.79 -12.27 -10.86
C ASN A 275 15.50 -12.36 -9.50
N TRP A 276 16.13 -13.50 -9.19
CA TRP A 276 16.95 -13.62 -7.99
C TRP A 276 18.05 -12.55 -7.94
N LEU A 277 18.82 -12.39 -9.04
CA LEU A 277 19.88 -11.39 -9.12
C LEU A 277 19.32 -9.96 -8.97
N MET A 278 18.19 -9.66 -9.61
CA MET A 278 17.50 -8.37 -9.45
C MET A 278 17.09 -8.12 -8.00
N ASN A 279 16.49 -9.11 -7.33
CA ASN A 279 16.10 -8.99 -5.93
C ASN A 279 17.31 -8.83 -5.01
N ARG A 280 18.46 -9.46 -5.32
CA ARG A 280 19.73 -9.24 -4.59
C ARG A 280 20.30 -7.84 -4.81
N GLY A 281 20.17 -7.33 -6.04
CA GLY A 281 20.49 -5.95 -6.37
C GLY A 281 19.64 -4.96 -5.56
N LEU A 282 18.31 -5.13 -5.59
CA LEU A 282 17.37 -4.32 -4.82
C LEU A 282 17.63 -4.39 -3.32
N PHE A 283 17.85 -5.60 -2.78
CA PHE A 283 18.24 -5.80 -1.39
C PHE A 283 19.48 -4.98 -1.02
N SER A 284 20.54 -5.09 -1.81
CA SER A 284 21.84 -4.45 -1.51
C SER A 284 21.76 -2.93 -1.65
N PHE A 285 21.11 -2.47 -2.73
CA PHE A 285 20.92 -1.05 -3.02
C PHE A 285 20.07 -0.37 -1.95
N HIS A 286 18.95 -0.98 -1.56
CA HIS A 286 18.08 -0.43 -0.53
C HIS A 286 18.79 -0.43 0.83
N CYS A 287 19.54 -1.48 1.18
CA CYS A 287 20.34 -1.46 2.42
C CYS A 287 21.38 -0.32 2.43
N TYR A 288 22.08 -0.13 1.31
CA TYR A 288 23.06 0.94 1.16
C TYR A 288 22.42 2.33 1.25
N LEU A 289 21.33 2.57 0.52
CA LEU A 289 20.63 3.85 0.54
C LEU A 289 20.04 4.17 1.91
N SER A 290 19.41 3.19 2.57
CA SER A 290 18.79 3.41 3.87
C SER A 290 19.82 3.82 4.94
N TRP A 291 20.95 3.12 5.03
CA TRP A 291 21.99 3.53 5.99
C TRP A 291 22.78 4.75 5.51
N GLY A 292 22.94 4.94 4.19
CA GLY A 292 23.46 6.16 3.60
C GLY A 292 22.61 7.39 3.94
N PHE A 293 21.30 7.21 4.10
CA PHE A 293 20.38 8.24 4.56
C PHE A 293 20.49 8.48 6.07
N VAL A 294 20.57 7.43 6.89
CA VAL A 294 20.55 7.56 8.37
C VAL A 294 21.91 8.00 8.94
N ALA A 295 23.04 7.51 8.41
CA ALA A 295 24.37 7.77 8.95
C ALA A 295 24.73 9.26 9.08
N PRO A 296 24.40 10.14 8.11
CA PRO A 296 24.61 11.58 8.23
C PRO A 296 23.95 12.21 9.46
N TYR A 297 22.80 11.72 9.90
CA TYR A 297 22.12 12.28 11.09
C TYR A 297 22.86 11.94 12.38
N PHE A 298 23.48 10.76 12.49
CA PHE A 298 24.37 10.44 13.61
C PHE A 298 25.59 11.36 13.63
N MET A 299 26.21 11.60 12.48
CA MET A 299 27.36 12.50 12.37
C MET A 299 26.97 13.96 12.68
N ALA A 300 25.82 14.42 12.20
CA ALA A 300 25.31 15.74 12.52
C ALA A 300 25.08 15.94 14.03
N ALA A 301 24.52 14.94 14.72
CA ALA A 301 24.33 14.97 16.17
C ALA A 301 25.68 15.08 16.92
N VAL A 302 26.71 14.35 16.47
CA VAL A 302 28.07 14.44 17.03
C VAL A 302 28.66 15.83 16.83
N HIS A 303 28.55 16.41 15.64
CA HIS A 303 29.07 17.76 15.36
C HIS A 303 28.34 18.85 16.15
N ILE A 304 27.02 18.75 16.29
CA ILE A 304 26.22 19.68 17.10
C ILE A 304 26.62 19.56 18.58
N ALA A 305 26.76 18.34 19.11
CA ALA A 305 27.19 18.12 20.49
C ALA A 305 28.60 18.68 20.75
N ALA A 306 29.54 18.47 19.82
CA ALA A 306 30.88 19.04 19.90
C ALA A 306 30.87 20.58 19.89
N ALA A 307 30.06 21.19 19.02
CA ALA A 307 29.89 22.64 18.97
C ALA A 307 29.31 23.22 20.26
N LEU A 308 28.27 22.58 20.82
CA LEU A 308 27.68 22.97 22.09
C LEU A 308 28.69 22.86 23.23
N GLN A 309 29.50 21.79 23.25
CA GLN A 309 30.54 21.61 24.25
C GLN A 309 31.61 22.71 24.15
N ILE A 310 32.03 23.09 22.94
CA ILE A 310 32.99 24.19 22.71
C ILE A 310 32.42 25.51 23.22
N TYR A 311 31.16 25.80 22.88
CA TYR A 311 30.46 27.00 23.33
C TYR A 311 30.37 27.09 24.87
N ILE A 312 30.05 25.97 25.53
CA ILE A 312 29.91 25.92 27.00
C ILE A 312 31.27 26.03 27.71
N LYS A 313 32.33 25.42 27.16
CA LYS A 313 33.66 25.37 27.81
C LYS A 313 34.58 26.54 27.45
N GLY A 314 34.22 27.37 26.46
CA GLY A 314 34.97 28.58 26.11
C GLY A 314 36.33 28.34 25.44
N TYR A 315 36.49 27.25 24.68
CA TYR A 315 37.75 26.94 23.96
C TYR A 315 38.11 28.00 22.89
N SER A 316 39.40 28.17 22.61
CA SER A 316 39.92 29.16 21.66
C SER A 316 39.69 28.80 20.18
N TYR A 317 39.66 29.83 19.32
CA TYR A 317 39.30 29.76 17.90
C TYR A 317 40.12 28.76 17.05
N GLU A 318 41.39 28.51 17.36
CA GLU A 318 42.24 27.57 16.58
C GLU A 318 41.82 26.09 16.69
N GLU A 319 41.07 25.70 17.74
CA GLU A 319 40.53 24.33 17.89
C GLU A 319 39.15 24.15 17.21
N THR A 320 38.61 25.18 16.54
CA THR A 320 37.20 25.19 16.08
C THR A 320 36.98 24.89 14.59
N THR A 321 38.04 24.78 13.77
CA THR A 321 37.90 24.66 12.30
C THR A 321 37.16 23.38 11.87
N CYS A 322 37.46 22.24 12.51
CA CYS A 322 36.77 20.97 12.26
C CYS A 322 35.27 21.04 12.65
N THR A 323 34.97 21.73 13.74
CA THR A 323 33.60 21.95 14.24
C THR A 323 32.80 22.85 13.30
N THR A 324 33.41 23.92 12.76
CA THR A 324 32.77 24.84 11.81
C THR A 324 32.39 24.14 10.50
N SER A 325 33.28 23.31 9.95
CA SER A 325 32.96 22.48 8.77
C SER A 325 31.86 21.45 9.05
N GLY A 326 31.88 20.82 10.23
CA GLY A 326 30.84 19.87 10.66
C GLY A 326 29.46 20.51 10.82
N LEU A 327 29.39 21.73 11.37
CA LEU A 327 28.14 22.48 11.49
C LEU A 327 27.59 22.91 10.13
N LEU A 328 28.46 23.23 9.16
CA LEU A 328 28.03 23.51 7.79
C LEU A 328 27.39 22.27 7.15
N LEU A 329 27.99 21.09 7.30
CA LEU A 329 27.41 19.84 6.81
C LEU A 329 26.09 19.49 7.50
N ALA A 330 25.99 19.68 8.83
CA ALA A 330 24.75 19.49 9.57
C ALA A 330 23.64 20.46 9.09
N SER A 331 24.03 21.70 8.75
CA SER A 331 23.11 22.72 8.21
C SER A 331 22.65 22.35 6.80
N CYS A 332 23.55 21.87 5.94
CA CYS A 332 23.20 21.33 4.62
C CYS A 332 22.23 20.16 4.74
N LEU A 333 22.49 19.22 5.65
CA LEU A 333 21.59 18.09 5.92
C LEU A 333 20.21 18.58 6.34
N ALA A 334 20.12 19.54 7.26
CA ALA A 334 18.84 20.11 7.70
C ALA A 334 18.06 20.76 6.54
N ILE A 335 18.73 21.49 5.64
CA ILE A 335 18.10 22.08 4.45
C ILE A 335 17.57 20.99 3.50
N CYS A 336 18.36 19.94 3.26
CA CYS A 336 17.94 18.80 2.45
C CYS A 336 16.71 18.10 3.06
N THR A 337 16.72 17.83 4.36
CA THR A 337 15.58 17.25 5.09
C THR A 337 14.33 18.11 4.96
N LEU A 338 14.45 19.44 5.11
CA LEU A 338 13.31 20.35 4.97
C LEU A 338 12.75 20.33 3.55
N THR A 339 13.63 20.30 2.53
CA THR A 339 13.23 20.24 1.13
C THR A 339 12.53 18.92 0.80
N GLU A 340 13.03 17.80 1.32
CA GLU A 340 12.40 16.48 1.20
C GLU A 340 11.00 16.45 1.84
N LEU A 341 10.87 16.89 3.09
CA LEU A 341 9.58 16.93 3.79
C LEU A 341 8.57 17.84 3.08
N LEU A 342 9.01 19.00 2.55
CA LEU A 342 8.17 19.88 1.75
C LEU A 342 7.72 19.23 0.43
N SER A 343 8.61 18.45 -0.19
CA SER A 343 8.33 17.73 -1.44
C SER A 343 7.31 16.61 -1.20
N MET A 344 7.50 15.83 -0.13
CA MET A 344 6.53 14.83 0.33
C MET A 344 5.18 15.48 0.63
N TRP A 345 5.15 16.58 1.39
CA TRP A 345 3.91 17.32 1.68
C TRP A 345 3.19 17.78 0.42
N ASN A 346 3.92 18.31 -0.57
CA ASN A 346 3.32 18.72 -1.83
C ASN A 346 2.74 17.53 -2.61
N LEU A 347 3.45 16.40 -2.64
CA LEU A 347 2.98 15.19 -3.32
C LEU A 347 1.71 14.64 -2.68
N THR A 348 1.72 14.42 -1.36
CA THR A 348 0.55 13.91 -0.63
C THR A 348 -0.63 14.88 -0.72
N ARG A 349 -0.38 16.19 -0.74
CA ARG A 349 -1.44 17.20 -0.97
C ARG A 349 -2.11 17.00 -2.32
N ILE A 350 -1.33 16.77 -3.38
CA ILE A 350 -1.87 16.55 -4.72
C ILE A 350 -2.67 15.26 -4.77
N GLU A 351 -2.18 14.17 -4.17
CA GLU A 351 -2.89 12.88 -4.11
C GLU A 351 -4.19 12.98 -3.30
N VAL A 352 -4.18 13.66 -2.16
CA VAL A 352 -5.38 13.94 -1.36
C VAL A 352 -6.39 14.74 -2.17
N GLN A 353 -5.95 15.78 -2.88
CA GLN A 353 -6.82 16.56 -3.77
C GLN A 353 -7.39 15.70 -4.89
N LEU A 354 -6.59 14.83 -5.50
CA LEU A 354 -7.02 13.91 -6.53
C LEU A 354 -8.06 12.92 -6.02
N CYS A 355 -7.82 12.26 -4.89
CA CYS A 355 -8.77 11.35 -4.26
C CYS A 355 -10.11 12.03 -3.96
N ASN A 356 -10.08 13.28 -3.46
CA ASN A 356 -11.28 14.08 -3.20
C ASN A 356 -12.06 14.42 -4.49
N MET A 357 -11.35 14.63 -5.61
CA MET A 357 -12.00 14.85 -6.90
C MET A 357 -12.56 13.55 -7.49
N LEU A 358 -11.87 12.43 -7.30
CA LEU A 358 -12.28 11.11 -7.80
C LEU A 358 -13.45 10.51 -7.02
N SER A 359 -13.74 11.00 -5.80
CA SER A 359 -14.87 10.54 -4.98
C SER A 359 -15.60 11.73 -4.32
N PRO A 360 -16.38 12.50 -5.09
CA PRO A 360 -17.01 13.72 -4.60
C PRO A 360 -18.05 13.46 -3.49
N GLU A 361 -18.65 12.27 -3.45
CA GLU A 361 -19.63 11.86 -2.44
C GLU A 361 -18.99 11.30 -1.16
N ALA A 362 -17.68 11.00 -1.19
CA ALA A 362 -16.97 10.47 -0.04
C ALA A 362 -16.60 11.58 0.96
N PRO A 363 -16.39 11.27 2.25
CA PRO A 363 -15.83 12.22 3.21
C PRO A 363 -14.50 12.79 2.71
N LYS A 364 -14.36 14.12 2.74
CA LYS A 364 -13.15 14.79 2.29
C LYS A 364 -11.94 14.37 3.11
N LEU A 365 -10.91 13.90 2.41
CA LEU A 365 -9.59 13.65 2.96
C LEU A 365 -8.88 14.98 3.20
N SER A 366 -8.14 15.08 4.30
CA SER A 366 -7.33 16.25 4.66
C SER A 366 -5.97 15.83 5.21
N LEU A 367 -4.97 16.68 4.97
CA LEU A 367 -3.63 16.57 5.54
C LEU A 367 -3.55 17.11 6.97
N ASP A 368 -4.58 17.77 7.49
CA ASP A 368 -4.55 18.41 8.82
C ASP A 368 -4.26 17.42 9.96
N TYR A 369 -4.53 16.14 9.72
CA TYR A 369 -4.32 15.05 10.68
C TYR A 369 -2.90 14.46 10.62
N TYR A 370 -2.07 14.87 9.65
CA TYR A 370 -0.71 14.37 9.47
C TYR A 370 0.24 15.10 10.41
N ASN A 371 1.05 14.33 11.14
CA ASN A 371 2.12 14.86 11.97
C ASN A 371 3.46 14.75 11.23
N TRP A 372 3.89 15.85 10.62
CA TRP A 372 5.13 15.92 9.84
C TRP A 372 6.40 15.67 10.66
N SER A 373 6.39 16.01 11.95
CA SER A 373 7.49 15.66 12.84
C SER A 373 7.58 14.14 13.04
N LEU A 374 6.44 13.44 13.16
CA LEU A 374 6.43 11.98 13.23
C LEU A 374 6.79 11.31 11.90
N ILE A 375 6.45 11.92 10.77
CA ILE A 375 6.89 11.46 9.44
C ILE A 375 8.42 11.50 9.34
N PHE A 376 9.05 12.59 9.80
CA PHE A 376 10.52 12.66 9.85
C PHE A 376 11.13 11.58 10.75
N VAL A 377 10.54 11.34 11.93
CA VAL A 377 11.01 10.26 12.81
C VAL A 377 10.80 8.89 12.15
N ALA A 378 9.68 8.67 11.46
CA ALA A 378 9.40 7.45 10.72
C ALA A 378 10.43 7.20 9.60
N LEU A 379 10.77 8.23 8.80
CA LEU A 379 11.84 8.16 7.79
C LEU A 379 13.15 7.61 8.37
N LEU A 380 13.57 8.12 9.53
CA LEU A 380 14.79 7.64 10.19
C LEU A 380 14.65 6.21 10.71
N VAL A 381 13.49 5.87 11.30
CA VAL A 381 13.23 4.55 11.89
C VAL A 381 13.15 3.47 10.83
N ASP A 382 12.42 3.68 9.73
CA ASP A 382 12.26 2.70 8.65
C ASP A 382 13.59 2.42 7.98
N ASN A 383 14.32 3.46 7.61
CA ASN A 383 15.63 3.33 6.98
C ASN A 383 16.67 2.71 7.94
N PHE A 384 16.60 2.99 9.24
CA PHE A 384 17.47 2.32 10.21
C PHE A 384 17.16 0.82 10.32
N LEU A 385 15.86 0.47 10.41
CA LEU A 385 15.39 -0.90 10.63
C LEU A 385 15.41 -1.75 9.36
N TYR A 386 15.37 -1.15 8.17
CA TYR A 386 15.27 -1.86 6.91
C TYR A 386 16.39 -2.90 6.74
N PRO A 387 17.70 -2.58 6.88
CA PRO A 387 18.74 -3.59 6.71
C PRO A 387 18.68 -4.69 7.76
N ILE A 388 18.34 -4.35 9.01
CA ILE A 388 18.18 -5.32 10.10
C ILE A 388 17.06 -6.31 9.73
N SER A 389 15.93 -5.80 9.24
CA SER A 389 14.81 -6.61 8.76
C SER A 389 15.22 -7.49 7.57
N ALA A 390 15.95 -6.92 6.61
CA ALA A 390 16.40 -7.57 5.38
C ALA A 390 17.37 -8.72 5.68
N PHE A 391 18.42 -8.50 6.49
CA PHE A 391 19.32 -9.57 6.94
C PHE A 391 18.57 -10.65 7.69
N ARG A 392 17.66 -10.27 8.60
CA ARG A 392 16.82 -11.23 9.30
C ARG A 392 15.98 -12.07 8.33
N SER A 393 15.58 -11.52 7.16
CA SER A 393 14.71 -12.19 6.17
C SER A 393 15.53 -13.22 5.42
N HIS A 394 16.71 -12.79 4.99
CA HIS A 394 17.69 -13.62 4.35
C HIS A 394 18.08 -14.85 5.17
N PHE A 395 18.36 -14.69 6.48
CA PHE A 395 18.81 -15.84 7.30
C PHE A 395 17.70 -16.76 7.77
N SER A 396 16.47 -16.25 7.95
CA SER A 396 15.40 -17.06 8.54
C SER A 396 14.55 -17.83 7.55
N GLN A 397 14.48 -17.37 6.29
CA GLN A 397 13.72 -17.98 5.20
C GLN A 397 12.28 -18.39 5.63
N SER A 398 11.70 -17.66 6.59
CA SER A 398 10.34 -17.87 7.06
C SER A 398 9.67 -16.58 7.53
N ILE A 399 8.36 -16.52 7.34
CA ILE A 399 7.52 -15.38 7.72
C ILE A 399 6.12 -15.87 8.15
N ASN A 400 5.51 -15.17 9.10
CA ASN A 400 4.10 -15.35 9.43
C ASN A 400 3.29 -14.24 8.78
N TRP A 401 2.30 -14.61 7.98
CA TRP A 401 1.37 -13.69 7.38
C TRP A 401 -0.06 -14.18 7.62
N SER A 402 -0.83 -13.37 8.35
CA SER A 402 -2.23 -13.63 8.70
C SER A 402 -2.46 -15.00 9.35
N GLY A 403 -1.52 -15.47 10.17
CA GLY A 403 -1.61 -16.73 10.91
C GLY A 403 -1.10 -17.95 10.15
N ILE A 404 -0.64 -17.77 8.91
CA ILE A 404 -0.01 -18.81 8.09
C ILE A 404 1.49 -18.54 8.07
N ARG A 405 2.29 -19.55 8.44
CA ARG A 405 3.75 -19.45 8.35
C ARG A 405 4.23 -20.10 7.07
N TYR A 406 4.92 -19.31 6.26
CA TYR A 406 5.54 -19.75 5.01
C TYR A 406 7.04 -19.95 5.23
N HIS A 407 7.58 -21.01 4.64
CA HIS A 407 9.02 -21.25 4.58
C HIS A 407 9.47 -21.33 3.13
N LEU A 408 10.51 -20.56 2.81
CA LEU A 408 11.13 -20.58 1.50
C LEU A 408 12.28 -21.58 1.44
N LYS A 409 12.44 -22.22 0.29
CA LYS A 409 13.63 -22.97 -0.11
C LYS A 409 13.89 -22.67 -1.57
N ASN A 410 15.09 -22.21 -1.90
CA ASN A 410 15.45 -21.78 -3.26
C ASN A 410 14.46 -20.76 -3.84
N GLY A 411 14.05 -19.77 -3.03
CA GLY A 411 13.15 -18.70 -3.45
C GLY A 411 11.68 -19.09 -3.61
N LYS A 412 11.32 -20.34 -3.30
CA LYS A 412 9.97 -20.89 -3.46
C LYS A 412 9.40 -21.36 -2.14
N ILE A 413 8.10 -21.23 -1.95
CA ILE A 413 7.41 -21.82 -0.81
C ILE A 413 7.59 -23.34 -0.88
N ASN A 414 8.18 -23.88 0.18
CA ASN A 414 8.45 -25.31 0.33
C ASN A 414 7.70 -25.93 1.52
N LYS A 415 7.28 -25.11 2.49
CA LYS A 415 6.48 -25.56 3.63
C LYS A 415 5.50 -24.48 4.06
N ILE A 416 4.28 -24.89 4.37
CA ILE A 416 3.21 -24.04 4.87
C ILE A 416 2.72 -24.61 6.21
N GLU A 417 2.88 -23.85 7.29
CA GLU A 417 2.39 -24.23 8.61
C GLU A 417 1.17 -23.38 8.99
N ARG A 418 0.07 -24.04 9.34
CA ARG A 418 -1.18 -23.39 9.77
C ARG A 418 -1.42 -23.70 11.24
N ASN A 419 -1.21 -22.73 12.12
CA ASN A 419 -1.48 -22.90 13.53
C ASN A 419 -2.97 -22.64 13.82
N ARG A 420 -3.77 -23.72 13.84
CA ARG A 420 -5.15 -23.66 14.35
C ARG A 420 -5.12 -23.20 15.81
N GLY A 421 -5.56 -21.97 16.07
CA GLY A 421 -5.77 -21.43 17.44
C GLY A 421 -4.71 -20.48 18.01
N ARG A 422 -3.63 -20.15 17.29
CA ARG A 422 -2.60 -19.16 17.75
C ARG A 422 -2.19 -18.12 16.69
N GLY A 423 -3.02 -17.92 15.67
CA GLY A 423 -2.83 -16.81 14.72
C GLY A 423 -3.13 -15.45 15.39
N PRO A 424 -2.53 -14.34 14.92
CA PRO A 424 -2.91 -13.02 15.41
C PRO A 424 -4.41 -12.81 15.16
N LYS A 425 -5.14 -12.31 16.17
CA LYS A 425 -6.58 -12.01 16.06
C LYS A 425 -6.90 -10.90 15.05
N PHE A 426 -5.89 -10.16 14.61
CA PHE A 426 -5.99 -9.01 13.72
C PHE A 426 -4.97 -9.17 12.59
N THR A 427 -5.31 -8.68 11.40
CA THR A 427 -4.36 -8.56 10.29
C THR A 427 -3.27 -7.54 10.69
N ASP A 428 -2.10 -7.61 10.07
CA ASP A 428 -0.99 -6.72 10.43
C ASP A 428 -1.36 -5.24 10.27
N LEU A 429 -2.29 -4.92 9.36
CA LEU A 429 -2.79 -3.58 9.06
C LEU A 429 -4.16 -3.25 9.71
N GLY A 430 -4.90 -4.23 10.24
CA GLY A 430 -6.25 -4.03 10.80
C GLY A 430 -6.28 -3.52 12.25
N GLY A 431 -7.19 -2.61 12.58
CA GLY A 431 -7.33 -2.04 13.94
C GLY A 431 -7.84 -3.05 14.99
N LYS A 432 -7.55 -2.81 16.28
CA LYS A 432 -8.01 -3.69 17.38
C LYS A 432 -9.48 -3.51 17.80
N HIS A 433 -10.18 -2.46 17.35
CA HIS A 433 -11.51 -2.10 17.86
C HIS A 433 -12.65 -2.52 16.91
N LEU A 434 -12.89 -3.82 16.80
CA LEU A 434 -14.05 -4.37 16.06
C LEU A 434 -15.39 -4.29 16.83
N TYR A 435 -15.35 -3.90 18.11
CA TYR A 435 -16.55 -3.64 18.92
C TYR A 435 -16.35 -2.36 19.74
N GLY A 436 -17.18 -1.36 19.46
CA GLY A 436 -17.23 -0.14 20.25
C GLY A 436 -17.57 -0.42 21.71
N LYS A 437 -16.59 -0.35 22.60
CA LYS A 437 -16.87 -0.04 24.00
C LYS A 437 -17.04 1.47 24.10
N LYS A 438 -18.28 1.91 24.29
CA LYS A 438 -18.60 3.28 24.74
C LYS A 438 -17.74 3.62 25.95
N GLY A 439 -17.06 4.78 25.86
CA GLY A 439 -16.66 5.65 26.96
C GLY A 439 -15.83 5.03 28.10
N ALA A 440 -14.52 5.20 28.05
CA ALA A 440 -13.71 5.42 29.25
C ALA A 440 -12.50 6.30 28.88
N PRO A 441 -12.17 7.36 29.66
CA PRO A 441 -11.07 8.24 29.34
C PRO A 441 -9.73 7.49 29.48
N LYS A 442 -8.86 7.62 28.47
CA LYS A 442 -7.51 7.04 28.49
C LYS A 442 -6.68 7.69 29.61
N LYS A 443 -6.11 6.88 30.50
CA LYS A 443 -5.07 7.31 31.44
C LYS A 443 -3.89 7.86 30.63
N ALA A 444 -3.60 9.15 30.77
CA ALA A 444 -2.52 9.84 30.08
C ALA A 444 -1.16 9.32 30.56
N SER A 445 -0.27 9.00 29.61
CA SER A 445 1.14 8.70 29.89
C SER A 445 1.92 9.99 30.09
N PHE A 446 2.97 9.94 30.92
CA PHE A 446 3.84 11.07 31.29
C PHE A 446 4.44 11.82 30.07
N LEU A 447 4.64 11.13 28.95
CA LEU A 447 5.12 11.75 27.70
C LEU A 447 4.08 12.67 27.03
N SER A 448 2.78 12.43 27.25
CA SER A 448 1.70 13.28 26.72
C SER A 448 1.49 14.59 27.50
N SER A 449 1.97 14.69 28.76
CA SER A 449 1.89 15.94 29.53
C SER A 449 3.00 16.92 29.13
N LEU A 450 4.17 16.43 28.73
CA LEU A 450 5.27 17.29 28.27
C LEU A 450 4.92 18.02 26.97
N ALA A 451 4.31 17.32 26.01
CA ALA A 451 3.87 17.90 24.73
C ALA A 451 2.77 18.96 24.90
N ARG A 452 1.91 18.84 25.91
CA ARG A 452 0.86 19.84 26.19
C ARG A 452 1.42 21.12 26.81
N SER A 453 2.50 21.04 27.59
CA SER A 453 3.09 22.22 28.22
C SER A 453 3.75 23.18 27.20
N LEU A 454 4.23 22.66 26.07
CA LEU A 454 4.81 23.47 24.99
C LEU A 454 3.73 24.09 24.08
N CYS A 455 2.61 23.41 23.84
CA CYS A 455 1.50 23.95 23.04
C CYS A 455 0.70 25.05 23.75
N GLN A 456 0.69 25.09 25.09
CA GLN A 456 -0.04 26.11 25.84
C GLN A 456 0.67 27.46 25.94
N TRP A 457 1.88 27.61 25.39
CA TRP A 457 2.62 28.87 25.48
C TRP A 457 2.33 29.87 24.34
N HIS A 458 1.56 29.48 23.31
CA HIS A 458 1.37 30.27 22.09
C HIS A 458 -0.08 30.69 21.79
N GLN A 459 -0.96 30.82 22.79
CA GLN A 459 -2.28 31.44 22.56
C GLN A 459 -2.51 32.68 23.44
N PRO A 460 -2.81 33.86 22.85
CA PRO A 460 -3.24 35.01 23.61
C PRO A 460 -4.66 34.78 24.14
N LYS A 461 -4.87 35.06 25.43
CA LYS A 461 -6.15 34.96 26.13
C LYS A 461 -7.18 35.88 25.48
N LYS A 462 -8.27 35.33 24.95
CA LYS A 462 -9.50 36.09 24.68
C LYS A 462 -10.26 36.29 25.99
N TYR A 463 -10.56 37.55 26.29
CA TYR A 463 -11.42 37.97 27.40
C TYR A 463 -12.87 37.56 27.17
N GLU A 464 -13.55 37.20 28.26
CA GLU A 464 -14.99 36.97 28.38
C GLU A 464 -15.75 38.31 28.42
N VAL A 465 -16.84 38.42 27.64
CA VAL A 465 -18.21 38.81 28.06
C VAL A 465 -19.19 38.11 27.14
#